data_AF-A0A1W1HGS2-F1
#
_entry.id   AF-A0A1W1HGS2-F1
#
_cell.length_a   1.000
_cell.length_b   1.000
_cell.length_c   1.000
_cell.angle_alpha   90.00
_cell.angle_beta   90.00
_cell.angle_gamma   90.00
#
_symmetry.space_group_name_H-M   'P 1'
#
loop_
_entity.id
_entity.type
_entity.pdbx_description
1 polymer ?
#
loop_
_entity_poly.entity_id
_entity_poly.type
_entity_poly.pdbx_seq_one_letter_code
_entity_poly.pdbx_strand_id
1 'polypeptide(L)'
;MHQLEGFQNEKNALNADLFIRLVCSYQAAPRILTHYRRKAFISDVDDYARVTFDMNLSSQPEERFNLIPDEKEMSGYDNETVFDPDCSVILELKCYSTQVPLWMLDLIRCFDLKQGSFSKYATSITQVFGSFQYNTGDRVAVCS
;
A
#
# COMPACT_ATOMS: atom_id res chain seq x y z
N MET A 1 20.04 16.82 -21.67
CA MET A 1 18.64 16.98 -21.26
C MET A 1 17.84 16.06 -22.18
N HIS A 2 17.52 14.85 -21.71
CA HIS A 2 16.82 13.86 -22.53
C HIS A 2 15.35 14.29 -22.60
N GLN A 3 14.85 14.61 -23.80
CA GLN A 3 13.43 14.87 -23.99
C GLN A 3 12.66 13.58 -23.71
N LEU A 4 11.78 13.62 -22.71
CA LEU A 4 10.85 12.54 -22.38
C LEU A 4 9.71 12.58 -23.40
N GLU A 5 9.94 12.02 -24.59
CA GLU A 5 8.90 11.79 -25.58
C GLU A 5 7.88 10.80 -25.02
N GLY A 6 6.63 11.24 -24.84
CA GLY A 6 5.53 10.39 -24.35
C GLY A 6 4.56 11.07 -23.39
N PHE A 7 4.90 12.24 -22.83
CA PHE A 7 4.00 12.97 -21.95
C PHE A 7 3.16 13.97 -22.74
N GLN A 8 1.85 13.72 -22.82
CA GLN A 8 0.86 14.59 -23.48
C GLN A 8 0.70 15.98 -22.81
N ASN A 9 1.37 16.24 -21.69
CA ASN A 9 1.20 17.43 -20.85
C ASN A 9 2.55 17.85 -20.24
N GLU A 10 2.93 19.13 -20.39
CA GLU A 10 4.18 19.71 -19.86
C GLU A 10 4.35 19.47 -18.35
N LYS A 11 3.26 19.54 -17.58
CA LYS A 11 3.28 19.26 -16.14
C LYS A 11 3.74 17.84 -15.84
N ASN A 12 3.31 16.87 -16.66
CA ASN A 12 3.70 15.47 -16.47
C ASN A 12 5.18 15.27 -16.80
N ALA A 13 5.69 15.97 -17.82
CA ALA A 13 7.12 15.94 -18.15
C ALA A 13 7.98 16.51 -17.01
N LEU A 14 7.57 17.64 -16.43
CA LEU A 14 8.26 18.23 -15.26
C LEU A 14 8.23 17.30 -14.03
N ASN A 15 7.09 16.67 -13.76
CA ASN A 15 6.97 15.71 -12.67
C ASN A 15 7.84 14.47 -12.88
N ALA A 16 7.95 14.00 -14.13
CA ALA A 16 8.80 12.87 -14.48
C ALA A 16 10.29 13.22 -14.33
N ASP A 17 10.73 14.41 -14.76
CA ASP A 17 12.10 14.89 -14.53
C ASP A 17 12.41 15.02 -13.03
N LEU A 18 11.49 15.59 -12.26
CA LEU A 18 11.60 15.67 -10.80
C LEU A 18 11.72 14.27 -10.18
N PHE A 19 10.89 13.32 -10.60
CA PHE A 19 10.94 11.94 -10.11
C PHE A 19 12.30 11.29 -10.40
N ILE A 20 12.79 11.36 -11.65
CA ILE A 20 14.09 10.81 -12.05
C ILE A 20 15.21 11.46 -11.24
N ARG A 21 15.17 12.78 -11.07
CA ARG A 21 16.16 13.51 -10.27
C ARG A 21 16.17 13.02 -8.82
N LEU A 22 15.01 12.85 -8.19
CA LEU A 22 14.91 12.34 -6.82
C LEU A 22 15.43 10.90 -6.71
N VAL A 23 15.08 10.03 -7.66
CA VAL A 23 15.59 8.65 -7.70
C VAL A 23 17.11 8.64 -7.76
N CYS A 24 17.72 9.45 -8.63
CA CYS A 24 19.16 9.56 -8.73
C CYS A 24 19.81 10.18 -7.49
N SER A 25 19.24 11.28 -6.96
CA SER A 25 19.79 12.01 -5.81
C SER A 25 19.76 11.19 -4.53
N TYR A 26 18.71 10.38 -4.33
CA TYR A 26 18.56 9.53 -3.14
C TYR A 26 19.02 8.09 -3.36
N GLN A 27 19.55 7.75 -4.54
CA GLN A 27 19.86 6.37 -4.94
C GLN A 27 18.68 5.42 -4.65
N ALA A 28 17.46 5.89 -4.90
CA ALA A 28 16.27 5.12 -4.62
C ALA A 28 16.21 3.90 -5.55
N ALA A 29 15.93 2.74 -4.98
CA ALA A 29 15.75 1.50 -5.70
C ALA A 29 14.47 0.80 -5.21
N PRO A 30 13.84 -0.04 -6.04
CA PRO A 30 12.79 -0.94 -5.60
C PRO A 30 13.26 -1.75 -4.38
N ARG A 31 12.35 -1.94 -3.42
CA ARG A 31 12.61 -2.77 -2.23
C ARG A 31 11.51 -3.77 -1.99
N ILE A 32 10.27 -3.36 -2.21
CA ILE A 32 9.09 -4.19 -2.02
C ILE A 32 8.09 -3.89 -3.13
N LEU A 33 7.49 -4.95 -3.65
CA LEU A 33 6.28 -4.89 -4.45
C LEU A 33 5.08 -5.21 -3.54
N THR A 34 4.13 -4.29 -3.46
CA THR A 34 2.84 -4.50 -2.76
C THR A 34 1.74 -4.78 -3.77
N HIS A 35 0.92 -5.78 -3.51
CA HIS A 35 -0.18 -6.23 -4.34
C HIS A 35 -1.46 -6.33 -3.50
N TYR A 36 -2.59 -5.92 -4.07
CA TYR A 36 -3.88 -5.96 -3.40
C TYR A 36 -5.03 -5.86 -4.42
N ARG A 37 -6.19 -6.37 -4.04
CA ARG A 37 -7.42 -6.22 -4.82
C ARG A 37 -8.19 -5.00 -4.33
N ARG A 38 -8.36 -4.00 -5.20
CA ARG A 38 -9.16 -2.81 -4.92
C ARG A 38 -10.55 -2.88 -5.53
N LYS A 39 -11.58 -2.67 -4.71
CA LYS A 39 -12.94 -2.34 -5.17
C LYS A 39 -13.23 -0.88 -4.84
N ALA A 40 -13.44 -0.06 -5.87
CA ALA A 40 -13.71 1.36 -5.72
C ALA A 40 -15.15 1.67 -6.12
N PHE A 41 -15.81 2.48 -5.30
CA PHE A 41 -17.09 3.12 -5.61
C PHE A 41 -16.85 4.63 -5.65
N ILE A 42 -17.15 5.20 -6.81
CA ILE A 42 -17.03 6.62 -7.11
C ILE A 42 -18.40 7.05 -7.60
N SER A 43 -18.80 8.28 -7.27
CA SER A 43 -20.04 8.86 -7.79
C SER A 43 -19.83 9.29 -9.25
N ASP A 44 -20.77 8.92 -10.12
CA ASP A 44 -20.72 9.29 -11.54
C ASP A 44 -21.16 10.75 -11.80
N VAL A 45 -21.73 11.41 -10.79
CA VAL A 45 -22.36 12.74 -10.91
C VAL A 45 -21.47 13.84 -10.34
N ASP A 46 -20.94 13.61 -9.13
CA ASP A 46 -20.09 14.57 -8.40
C ASP A 46 -19.00 13.87 -7.58
N ASP A 47 -17.84 14.51 -7.44
CA ASP A 47 -16.68 14.04 -6.65
C ASP A 47 -16.87 14.16 -5.12
N TYR A 48 -18.12 14.21 -4.65
CA TYR A 48 -18.45 14.47 -3.26
C TYR A 48 -17.99 13.37 -2.29
N ALA A 49 -17.91 12.12 -2.78
CA ALA A 49 -17.48 10.98 -1.99
C ALA A 49 -16.85 9.87 -2.84
N ARG A 50 -15.88 9.19 -2.23
CA ARG A 50 -15.24 7.98 -2.74
C ARG A 50 -15.08 6.97 -1.63
N VAL A 51 -15.41 5.73 -1.95
CA VAL A 51 -15.26 4.58 -1.05
C VAL A 51 -14.37 3.55 -1.73
N THR A 52 -13.32 3.09 -1.05
CA THR A 52 -12.48 2.01 -1.59
C THR A 52 -12.25 0.92 -0.55
N PHE A 53 -12.34 -0.33 -0.99
CA PHE A 53 -12.01 -1.53 -0.24
C PHE A 53 -10.74 -2.13 -0.82
N ASP A 54 -9.68 -2.17 -0.01
CA ASP A 54 -8.45 -2.90 -0.34
C ASP A 54 -8.44 -4.23 0.41
N MET A 55 -8.36 -5.33 -0.32
CA MET A 55 -8.45 -6.70 0.17
C MET A 55 -7.27 -7.53 -0.34
N ASN A 56 -7.02 -8.68 0.29
CA ASN A 56 -5.98 -9.65 -0.08
C ASN A 56 -4.62 -8.95 -0.19
N LEU A 57 -4.21 -8.29 0.90
CA LEU A 57 -3.01 -7.49 0.90
C LEU A 57 -1.80 -8.40 0.99
N SER A 58 -0.92 -8.29 -0.01
CA SER A 58 0.24 -9.17 -0.12
C SER A 58 1.46 -8.43 -0.63
N SER A 59 2.65 -8.88 -0.25
CA SER A 59 3.90 -8.25 -0.63
C SER A 59 5.01 -9.26 -0.89
N GLN A 60 5.96 -8.87 -1.73
CA GLN A 60 7.21 -9.60 -1.93
C GLN A 60 8.40 -8.63 -1.94
N PRO A 61 9.60 -9.06 -1.52
CA PRO A 61 10.83 -8.34 -1.84
C PRO A 61 10.96 -8.16 -3.36
N GLU A 62 11.40 -6.99 -3.79
CA GLU A 62 11.66 -6.71 -5.20
C GLU A 62 12.82 -5.72 -5.32
N GLU A 63 13.87 -6.08 -6.06
CA GLU A 63 15.07 -5.27 -6.23
C GLU A 63 15.17 -4.65 -7.64
N ARG A 64 14.29 -5.08 -8.55
CA ARG A 64 14.24 -4.64 -9.94
C ARG A 64 12.98 -3.81 -10.17
N PHE A 65 12.95 -3.06 -11.26
CA PHE A 65 11.74 -2.34 -11.69
C PHE A 65 10.76 -3.30 -12.40
N ASN A 66 10.43 -4.42 -11.74
CA ASN A 66 9.46 -5.38 -12.21
C ASN A 66 8.12 -5.17 -11.47
N LEU A 67 7.03 -5.14 -12.23
CA LEU A 67 5.67 -4.94 -11.72
C LEU A 67 4.85 -6.23 -11.76
N ILE A 68 5.43 -7.32 -12.27
CA ILE A 68 4.76 -8.62 -12.35
C ILE A 68 5.03 -9.37 -11.05
N PRO A 69 3.98 -9.65 -10.25
CA PRO A 69 4.12 -10.40 -9.01
C PRO A 69 4.52 -11.85 -9.31
N ASP A 70 5.34 -12.43 -8.45
CA ASP A 70 5.56 -13.88 -8.40
C ASP A 70 4.69 -14.45 -7.28
N GLU A 71 3.66 -15.22 -7.66
CA GLU A 71 2.71 -15.81 -6.71
C GLU A 71 3.40 -16.67 -5.64
N LYS A 72 4.59 -17.21 -5.91
CA LYS A 72 5.34 -18.05 -4.96
C LYS A 72 6.08 -17.26 -3.89
N GLU A 73 6.51 -16.04 -4.21
CA GLU A 73 7.24 -15.15 -3.30
C GLU A 73 6.29 -14.21 -2.53
N MET A 74 5.02 -14.19 -2.96
CA MET A 74 4.00 -13.31 -2.41
C MET A 74 3.56 -13.76 -1.02
N SER A 75 3.75 -12.89 -0.03
CA SER A 75 3.35 -13.15 1.36
C SER A 75 2.25 -12.18 1.80
N GLY A 76 1.15 -12.71 2.34
CA GLY A 76 0.04 -11.91 2.86
C GLY A 76 0.43 -11.13 4.13
N TYR A 77 0.07 -9.85 4.18
CA TYR A 77 0.28 -8.99 5.36
C TYR A 77 -1.04 -8.46 5.96
N ASP A 78 -2.14 -9.13 5.63
CA ASP A 78 -3.49 -8.93 6.15
C ASP A 78 -3.83 -9.84 7.33
N ASN A 79 -2.80 -10.25 8.09
CA ASN A 79 -2.94 -11.14 9.23
C ASN A 79 -3.22 -10.40 10.55
N GLU A 80 -3.56 -11.16 11.60
CA GLU A 80 -3.92 -10.67 12.94
C GLU A 80 -2.77 -9.96 13.69
N THR A 81 -1.54 -10.00 13.19
CA THR A 81 -0.43 -9.21 13.77
C THR A 81 -0.46 -7.75 13.31
N VAL A 82 -1.18 -7.49 12.21
CA VAL A 82 -1.32 -6.18 11.58
C VAL A 82 -2.74 -5.64 11.75
N PHE A 83 -3.73 -6.53 11.74
CA PHE A 83 -5.15 -6.20 11.87
C PHE A 83 -5.77 -6.84 13.11
N ASP A 84 -6.92 -6.33 13.54
CA ASP A 84 -7.73 -7.02 14.55
C ASP A 84 -8.20 -8.40 14.01
N PRO A 85 -8.49 -9.38 14.89
CA PRO A 85 -9.08 -10.65 14.47
C PRO A 85 -10.30 -10.46 13.57
N ASP A 86 -10.40 -11.30 12.53
CA ASP A 86 -11.43 -11.24 11.48
C ASP A 86 -11.46 -9.94 10.64
N CYS A 87 -10.48 -9.05 10.80
CA CYS A 87 -10.32 -7.85 9.99
C CYS A 87 -9.15 -8.02 9.01
N SER A 88 -9.42 -7.98 7.71
CA SER A 88 -8.39 -8.07 6.65
C SER A 88 -8.62 -7.10 5.50
N VAL A 89 -9.53 -6.13 5.70
CA VAL A 89 -9.98 -5.20 4.68
C VAL A 89 -9.72 -3.78 5.13
N ILE A 90 -9.06 -3.00 4.28
CA ILE A 90 -8.88 -1.57 4.51
C ILE A 90 -10.00 -0.84 3.77
N LEU A 91 -10.88 -0.20 4.54
CA LEU A 91 -11.90 0.70 4.02
C LEU A 91 -11.40 2.15 4.09
N GLU A 92 -11.18 2.75 2.93
CA GLU A 92 -10.85 4.17 2.81
C GLU A 92 -12.09 4.95 2.36
N LEU A 93 -12.54 5.87 3.20
CA LEU A 93 -13.62 6.81 2.95
C LEU A 93 -13.02 8.19 2.69
N LYS A 94 -13.31 8.77 1.52
CA LYS A 94 -12.90 10.12 1.14
C LYS A 94 -14.15 10.93 0.80
N CYS A 95 -14.25 12.12 1.36
CA CYS A 95 -15.28 13.10 1.04
C CYS A 95 -14.74 14.51 1.25
N TYR A 96 -15.48 15.53 0.82
CA TYR A 96 -15.16 16.90 1.15
C TYR A 96 -15.27 17.15 2.66
N SER A 97 -14.26 17.79 3.24
CA SER A 97 -14.20 18.06 4.68
C SER A 97 -15.35 18.91 5.20
N THR A 98 -15.96 19.73 4.33
CA THR A 98 -17.09 20.60 4.67
C THR A 98 -18.45 19.92 4.60
N GLN A 99 -18.55 18.75 3.95
CA GLN A 99 -19.82 18.08 3.66
C GLN A 99 -19.65 16.56 3.71
N VAL A 100 -19.65 16.00 4.92
CA VAL A 100 -19.64 14.55 5.13
C VAL A 100 -21.05 13.99 4.91
N PRO A 101 -21.26 13.06 3.96
CA PRO A 101 -22.57 12.48 3.73
C PRO A 101 -23.06 11.62 4.91
N LEU A 102 -24.35 11.70 5.26
CA LEU A 102 -24.92 10.93 6.37
C LEU A 102 -24.75 9.41 6.18
N TRP A 103 -24.94 8.91 4.95
CA TRP A 103 -24.74 7.49 4.66
C TRP A 103 -23.31 7.02 4.94
N MET A 104 -22.31 7.91 4.86
CA MET A 104 -20.92 7.57 5.17
C MET A 104 -20.73 7.38 6.68
N LEU A 105 -21.45 8.16 7.50
CA LEU A 105 -21.51 7.94 8.95
C LEU A 105 -22.21 6.62 9.29
N ASP A 106 -23.24 6.26 8.52
CA ASP A 106 -23.92 4.97 8.68
C ASP A 106 -22.97 3.81 8.34
N LEU A 107 -22.15 3.90 7.29
CA LEU A 107 -21.12 2.89 7.00
C LEU A 107 -20.12 2.74 8.14
N ILE A 108 -19.65 3.85 8.72
CA ILE A 108 -18.73 3.84 9.86
C ILE A 108 -19.36 3.07 11.04
N ARG A 109 -20.64 3.30 11.32
CA ARG A 109 -21.36 2.65 12.43
C ARG A 109 -21.69 1.19 12.13
N CYS A 110 -22.18 0.88 10.93
CA CYS A 110 -22.58 -0.47 10.55
C CYS A 110 -21.42 -1.45 10.52
N PHE A 111 -20.23 -1.00 10.11
CA PHE A 111 -19.02 -1.83 10.08
C PHE A 111 -18.14 -1.66 11.32
N ASP A 112 -18.58 -0.89 12.32
CA ASP A 112 -17.79 -0.55 13.52
C ASP A 112 -16.36 -0.12 13.17
N LEU A 113 -16.24 0.80 12.20
CA LEU A 113 -14.95 1.16 11.63
C LEU A 113 -14.07 1.87 12.64
N LYS A 114 -12.91 1.29 12.89
CA LYS A 114 -11.84 1.92 13.67
C LYS A 114 -11.00 2.81 12.76
N GLN A 115 -10.86 4.07 13.14
CA GLN A 115 -9.95 4.97 12.45
C GLN A 115 -8.51 4.57 12.75
N GLY A 116 -7.73 4.29 11.70
CA GLY A 116 -6.31 3.97 11.81
C GLY A 116 -5.50 4.61 10.69
N SER A 117 -4.26 4.96 10.99
CA SER A 117 -3.26 5.28 9.97
C SER A 117 -2.61 3.98 9.49
N PHE A 118 -2.78 3.65 8.21
CA PHE A 118 -2.19 2.46 7.63
C PHE A 118 -1.35 2.79 6.41
N SER A 119 -0.08 2.38 6.43
CA SER A 119 0.83 2.52 5.29
C SER A 119 1.16 1.16 4.72
N LYS A 120 0.64 0.85 3.53
CA LYS A 120 0.90 -0.42 2.83
C LYS A 120 2.40 -0.72 2.73
N TYR A 121 3.18 0.28 2.33
CA TYR A 121 4.62 0.16 2.17
C TYR A 121 5.32 -0.08 3.52
N ALA A 122 5.06 0.75 4.54
CA ALA A 122 5.74 0.61 5.82
C ALA A 122 5.40 -0.73 6.49
N THR A 123 4.12 -1.13 6.48
CA THR A 123 3.68 -2.42 7.01
C THR A 123 4.35 -3.58 6.28
N SER A 124 4.40 -3.54 4.94
CA SER A 124 5.06 -4.58 4.16
C SER A 124 6.57 -4.66 4.44
N ILE A 125 7.25 -3.52 4.63
CA ILE A 125 8.65 -3.49 5.04
C ILE A 125 8.85 -4.14 6.39
N THR A 126 8.05 -3.76 7.38
CA THR A 126 8.17 -4.33 8.72
C THR A 126 7.92 -5.83 8.70
N GLN A 127 6.99 -6.32 7.90
CA GLN A 127 6.73 -7.75 7.82
C GLN A 127 7.84 -8.50 7.08
N VAL A 128 8.25 -8.04 5.90
CA VAL A 128 9.31 -8.69 5.12
C VAL A 128 10.64 -8.62 5.89
N PHE A 129 11.08 -7.43 6.28
CA PHE A 129 12.39 -7.20 6.90
C PHE A 129 12.43 -7.49 8.40
N GLY A 130 11.32 -7.35 9.12
CA GLY A 130 11.22 -7.76 10.53
C GLY A 130 11.28 -9.27 10.69
N SER A 131 10.70 -10.04 9.75
CA SER A 131 10.81 -11.51 9.73
C SER A 131 12.26 -11.99 9.56
N PHE A 132 13.10 -11.23 8.84
CA PHE A 132 14.53 -11.55 8.72
C PHE A 132 15.31 -11.33 10.02
N GLN A 133 14.87 -10.43 10.91
CA GLN A 133 15.56 -10.19 12.19
C GLN A 133 15.32 -11.31 13.21
N TYR A 134 14.15 -11.96 13.19
CA TYR A 134 13.85 -13.08 14.10
C TYR A 134 14.60 -14.38 13.76
N ASN A 135 15.16 -14.52 12.55
CA ASN A 135 15.81 -15.76 12.10
C ASN A 135 17.32 -15.83 12.41
N THR A 136 17.87 -14.88 13.18
CA THR A 136 19.31 -14.85 13.53
C THR A 136 19.61 -15.47 14.92
N GLY A 137 18.58 -15.95 15.64
CA GLY A 137 18.68 -16.40 17.03
C GLY A 137 18.59 -17.91 17.29
N ASP A 138 18.10 -18.72 16.35
CA ASP A 138 17.95 -20.18 16.55
C ASP A 138 19.26 -20.93 16.32
N ARG A 139 20.25 -20.63 17.16
CA ARG A 139 21.30 -21.58 17.55
C ARG A 139 21.02 -22.01 18.98
N VAL A 140 20.02 -22.87 19.16
CA VAL A 140 19.99 -23.74 20.33
C VAL A 140 21.16 -24.71 20.19
N ALA A 141 22.30 -24.34 20.77
CA ALA A 141 23.36 -25.29 21.08
C ALA A 141 22.81 -26.23 22.17
N VAL A 142 22.19 -27.32 21.75
CA VAL A 142 22.05 -28.51 22.60
C VAL A 142 23.43 -29.19 22.58
N CYS A 143 24.27 -28.87 23.56
CA CYS A 143 25.41 -29.72 23.88
C CYS A 143 24.97 -30.74 24.93
N SER A 144 24.93 -32.00 24.50
CA SER A 144 25.07 -33.21 25.33
C SER A 144 26.48 -33.32 25.90
#